data_AF-A0A8S4RRG1-F1
#
_entry.id   AF-A0A8S4RRG1-F1
#
_cell.length_a   1.000
_cell.length_b   1.000
_cell.length_c   1.000
_cell.angle_alpha   90.00
_cell.angle_beta   90.00
_cell.angle_gamma   90.00
#
_symmetry.space_group_name_H-M   'P 1'
#
loop_
_entity.id
_entity.type
_entity.pdbx_description
1 polymer ?
#
loop_
_entity_poly.entity_id
_entity_poly.type
_entity_poly.pdbx_seq_one_letter_code
_entity_poly.pdbx_strand_id
1 'polypeptide(L)'
;MENKPEEPIAPENPIFTAIALGDLVEFKNILAQHKGNVDFFDENGMTALQHAAYKGSKEMVQLLLDRGADVISGKHEYNYTALHFGALSGNSEVCKLLLDAGAKPITTNSVGRTASQMAAFVGNHHTVATINNYVPLSEISFYSVPQGQQTEPYLPPFLVEPLHKFVLCVNIHPVRLGLNLQHTPALLDNADKVSNVLEMLCKREMTRGSETNEVMSFKYHYLAYVIREINNIRDKQKPIGDKEDKKHDIVEMFAKKLLKPGKDGVSLDLMDSFLKDCVREFPYRECTTFHQMVSSLTSKDPPPALSVINCTINGQRGFVDAIPYCSTCGEEKPAKKCSKCKSVQYCDRECQRLHWFVHKKACNRELSVPVITSNSKPTVDTAELTSELQNLVAG
;
A
#
# COMPACT_ATOMS: atom_id res chain seq x y z
N MET A 1 1.92 55.45 -31.10
CA MET A 1 1.89 54.01 -31.39
C MET A 1 1.46 53.35 -30.10
N GLU A 2 0.17 53.05 -30.01
CA GLU A 2 -0.46 52.53 -28.80
C GLU A 2 0.00 51.09 -28.54
N ASN A 3 0.58 50.86 -27.37
CA ASN A 3 0.81 49.53 -26.84
C ASN A 3 -0.55 48.89 -26.57
N LYS A 4 -0.92 47.90 -27.39
CA LYS A 4 -1.97 46.96 -27.03
C LYS A 4 -1.48 46.14 -25.83
N PRO A 5 -2.23 46.03 -24.73
CA PRO A 5 -1.93 45.04 -23.70
C PRO A 5 -2.12 43.65 -24.33
N GLU A 6 -1.11 42.80 -24.23
CA GLU A 6 -1.24 41.37 -24.52
C GLU A 6 -2.27 40.80 -23.55
N GLU A 7 -3.45 40.44 -24.07
CA GLU A 7 -4.44 39.67 -23.35
C GLU A 7 -3.84 38.30 -22.98
N PRO A 8 -4.07 37.78 -21.76
CA PRO A 8 -3.68 36.42 -21.43
C PRO A 8 -4.54 35.48 -22.28
N ILE A 9 -3.92 34.81 -23.24
CA ILE A 9 -4.55 33.79 -24.08
C ILE A 9 -5.03 32.67 -23.14
N ALA A 10 -6.35 32.60 -22.95
CA ALA A 10 -6.99 31.52 -22.21
C ALA A 10 -6.80 30.19 -22.97
N PRO A 11 -6.76 29.03 -22.29
CA PRO A 11 -6.65 27.75 -22.98
C PRO A 11 -7.86 27.57 -23.91
N GLU A 12 -7.62 27.60 -25.23
CA GLU A 12 -8.68 27.61 -26.27
C GLU A 12 -9.58 26.36 -26.27
N ASN A 13 -9.27 25.33 -25.47
CA ASN A 13 -10.10 24.13 -25.35
C ASN A 13 -10.84 24.08 -23.98
N PRO A 14 -12.20 24.10 -23.98
CA PRO A 14 -13.00 24.14 -22.76
C PRO A 14 -12.76 22.95 -21.82
N ILE A 15 -12.20 21.83 -22.32
CA ILE A 15 -11.91 20.67 -21.50
C ILE A 15 -10.87 20.97 -20.41
N PHE A 16 -9.86 21.80 -20.70
CA PHE A 16 -8.83 22.14 -19.71
C PHE A 16 -9.40 23.03 -18.60
N THR A 17 -10.32 23.93 -18.95
CA THR A 17 -11.06 24.74 -17.97
C THR A 17 -11.91 23.84 -17.06
N ALA A 18 -12.64 22.88 -17.62
CA ALA A 18 -13.43 21.92 -16.84
C ALA A 18 -12.56 21.11 -15.87
N ILE A 19 -11.39 20.63 -16.33
CA ILE A 19 -10.42 19.93 -15.46
C ILE A 19 -9.85 20.86 -14.39
N ALA A 20 -9.48 22.09 -14.76
CA ALA A 20 -8.90 23.08 -13.85
C ALA A 20 -9.82 23.39 -12.67
N LEU A 21 -11.12 23.52 -12.97
CA LEU A 21 -12.20 23.80 -12.01
C LEU A 21 -12.73 22.54 -11.30
N GLY A 22 -12.39 21.34 -11.77
CA GLY A 22 -12.95 20.09 -11.25
C GLY A 22 -14.42 19.88 -11.64
N ASP A 23 -14.90 20.54 -12.69
CA ASP A 23 -16.29 20.42 -13.16
C ASP A 23 -16.49 19.09 -13.91
N LEU A 24 -16.84 18.05 -13.15
CA LEU A 24 -17.11 16.73 -13.68
C LEU A 24 -18.33 16.68 -14.62
N VAL A 25 -19.29 17.60 -14.49
CA VAL A 25 -20.48 17.61 -15.34
C VAL A 25 -20.10 18.14 -16.71
N GLU A 26 -19.44 19.28 -16.75
CA GLU A 26 -19.02 19.88 -18.02
C GLU A 26 -17.97 19.02 -18.72
N PHE A 27 -17.01 18.46 -17.96
CA PHE A 27 -16.04 17.51 -18.49
C PHE A 27 -16.71 16.31 -19.19
N LYS A 28 -17.75 15.73 -18.58
CA LYS A 28 -18.52 14.63 -19.18
C LYS A 28 -19.30 15.08 -20.42
N ASN A 29 -19.89 16.28 -20.40
CA ASN A 29 -20.63 16.83 -21.54
C ASN A 29 -19.70 17.01 -22.75
N ILE A 30 -18.52 17.60 -22.54
CA ILE A 30 -17.50 17.81 -23.59
C ILE A 30 -17.10 16.46 -24.19
N LEU A 31 -16.75 15.49 -23.34
CA LEU A 31 -16.38 14.15 -23.82
C LEU A 31 -17.53 13.41 -24.50
N ALA A 32 -18.79 13.60 -24.09
CA ALA A 32 -19.93 12.97 -24.74
C ALA A 32 -20.20 13.54 -26.15
N GLN A 33 -19.91 14.82 -26.36
CA GLN A 33 -20.08 15.47 -27.66
C GLN A 33 -18.91 15.20 -28.61
N HIS A 34 -17.73 14.86 -28.07
CA HIS A 34 -16.55 14.53 -28.87
C HIS A 34 -16.52 13.05 -29.28
N LYS A 35 -16.47 12.77 -30.58
CA LYS A 35 -16.43 11.40 -31.14
C LYS A 35 -15.03 10.93 -31.55
N GLY A 36 -14.01 11.79 -31.42
CA GLY A 36 -12.63 11.51 -31.85
C GLY A 36 -11.72 11.06 -30.71
N ASN A 37 -10.42 11.07 -30.98
CA ASN A 37 -9.39 10.87 -29.96
C ASN A 37 -9.53 11.92 -28.85
N VAL A 38 -9.42 11.48 -27.59
CA VAL A 38 -9.52 12.30 -26.37
C VAL A 38 -8.16 12.78 -25.83
N ASP A 39 -7.07 12.57 -26.57
CA ASP A 39 -5.75 13.16 -26.31
C ASP A 39 -5.74 14.66 -26.67
N PHE A 40 -6.54 15.46 -25.96
CA PHE A 40 -6.50 16.92 -26.13
C PHE A 40 -5.17 17.45 -25.61
N PHE A 41 -4.51 18.33 -26.38
CA PHE A 41 -3.25 18.95 -26.01
C PHE A 41 -3.44 20.43 -25.69
N ASP A 42 -2.75 20.91 -24.66
CA ASP A 42 -2.58 22.33 -24.41
C ASP A 42 -1.37 22.89 -25.19
N GLU A 43 -1.11 24.19 -25.05
CA GLU A 43 -0.01 24.89 -25.72
C GLU A 43 1.38 24.37 -25.31
N ASN A 44 1.49 23.73 -24.15
CA ASN A 44 2.72 23.14 -23.64
C ASN A 44 2.88 21.66 -24.06
N GLY A 45 1.98 21.14 -24.90
CA GLY A 45 1.98 19.74 -25.32
C GLY A 45 1.54 18.76 -24.23
N MET A 46 0.90 19.24 -23.15
CA MET A 46 0.34 18.39 -22.11
C MET A 46 -1.05 17.89 -22.50
N THR A 47 -1.34 16.63 -22.16
CA THR A 47 -2.65 16.02 -22.44
C THR A 47 -3.69 16.34 -21.35
N ALA A 48 -4.97 16.28 -21.71
CA ALA A 48 -6.07 16.30 -20.74
C ALA A 48 -5.88 15.24 -19.63
N LEU A 49 -5.33 14.06 -19.96
CA LEU A 49 -5.02 13.01 -18.99
C LEU A 49 -3.94 13.45 -17.99
N GLN A 50 -2.89 14.16 -18.43
CA GLN A 50 -1.86 14.70 -17.54
C GLN A 50 -2.42 15.77 -16.60
N HIS A 51 -3.28 16.66 -17.11
CA HIS A 51 -3.99 17.66 -16.28
C HIS A 51 -4.90 17.00 -15.24
N ALA A 52 -5.72 16.02 -15.65
CA ALA A 52 -6.59 15.27 -14.74
C ALA A 52 -5.79 14.49 -13.68
N ALA A 53 -4.65 13.93 -14.07
CA ALA A 53 -3.75 13.23 -13.17
C ALA A 53 -3.11 14.18 -12.14
N TYR A 54 -2.68 15.37 -12.55
CA TYR A 54 -2.14 16.40 -11.63
C TYR A 54 -3.19 16.87 -10.62
N LYS A 55 -4.45 17.01 -11.04
CA LYS A 55 -5.58 17.31 -10.15
C LYS A 55 -5.92 16.17 -9.20
N GLY A 56 -5.40 14.97 -9.43
CA GLY A 56 -5.75 13.79 -8.65
C GLY A 56 -7.21 13.38 -8.81
N SER A 57 -7.88 13.75 -9.91
CA SER A 57 -9.28 13.36 -10.14
C SER A 57 -9.34 11.96 -10.78
N LYS A 58 -9.62 10.97 -9.94
CA LYS A 58 -9.79 9.57 -10.39
C LYS A 58 -10.86 9.45 -11.46
N GLU A 59 -11.99 10.12 -11.28
CA GLU A 59 -13.14 10.01 -12.19
C GLU A 59 -12.82 10.56 -13.58
N MET A 60 -12.10 11.69 -13.66
CA MET A 60 -11.67 12.25 -14.94
C MET A 60 -10.62 11.36 -15.63
N VAL A 61 -9.65 10.87 -14.86
CA VAL A 61 -8.62 9.95 -15.37
C VAL A 61 -9.24 8.66 -15.90
N GLN A 62 -10.13 8.02 -15.13
CA GLN A 62 -10.83 6.82 -15.55
C GLN A 62 -11.61 7.06 -16.83
N LEU A 63 -12.38 8.16 -16.93
CA LEU A 63 -13.19 8.43 -18.09
C LEU A 63 -12.35 8.69 -19.35
N LEU A 64 -11.20 9.34 -19.24
CA LEU A 64 -10.29 9.52 -20.39
C LEU A 64 -9.71 8.18 -20.84
N LEU A 65 -9.26 7.34 -19.90
CA LEU A 65 -8.71 6.02 -20.21
C LEU A 65 -9.77 5.10 -20.82
N ASP A 66 -11.00 5.09 -20.31
CA ASP A 66 -12.13 4.34 -20.86
C ASP A 66 -12.49 4.78 -22.29
N ARG A 67 -12.19 6.04 -22.64
CA ARG A 67 -12.34 6.59 -24.00
C ARG A 67 -11.10 6.40 -24.88
N GLY A 68 -10.12 5.65 -24.41
CA GLY A 68 -8.92 5.30 -25.18
C GLY A 68 -7.86 6.39 -25.22
N ALA A 69 -7.80 7.28 -24.23
CA ALA A 69 -6.68 8.22 -24.07
C ALA A 69 -5.36 7.45 -24.00
N ASP A 70 -4.37 7.88 -24.76
CA ASP A 70 -3.05 7.27 -24.76
C ASP A 70 -2.23 7.79 -23.57
N VAL A 71 -1.95 6.88 -22.64
CA VAL A 71 -1.23 7.14 -21.39
C VAL A 71 0.20 7.69 -21.59
N ILE A 72 0.80 7.48 -22.78
CA ILE A 72 2.17 7.93 -23.10
C ILE A 72 2.25 9.10 -24.10
N SER A 73 1.12 9.62 -24.58
CA SER A 73 1.06 10.57 -25.71
C SER A 73 1.65 11.96 -25.42
N GLY A 74 1.57 12.44 -24.17
CA GLY A 74 1.96 13.80 -23.81
C GLY A 74 3.45 14.12 -23.97
N LYS A 75 3.76 15.32 -24.47
CA LYS A 75 5.13 15.83 -24.67
C LYS A 75 5.37 17.06 -23.82
N HIS A 76 5.50 16.85 -22.52
CA HIS A 76 5.90 17.92 -21.61
C HIS A 76 7.38 18.26 -21.81
N GLU A 77 7.75 19.55 -21.79
CA GLU A 77 9.13 20.04 -22.02
C GLU A 77 10.18 19.32 -21.14
N TYR A 78 9.79 18.99 -19.91
CA TYR A 78 10.66 18.30 -18.94
C TYR A 78 10.46 16.77 -18.89
N ASN A 79 9.85 16.16 -19.91
CA ASN A 79 9.56 14.72 -19.99
C ASN A 79 8.71 14.17 -18.82
N TYR A 80 7.82 14.98 -18.25
CA TYR A 80 6.88 14.49 -17.24
C TYR A 80 5.77 13.66 -17.92
N THR A 81 5.56 12.45 -17.42
CA THR A 81 4.47 11.56 -17.86
C THR A 81 3.22 11.77 -17.02
N ALA A 82 2.06 11.24 -17.45
CA ALA A 82 0.85 11.26 -16.64
C ALA A 82 1.08 10.65 -15.24
N LEU A 83 1.91 9.60 -15.13
CA LEU A 83 2.23 8.98 -13.84
C LEU A 83 3.03 9.91 -12.91
N HIS A 84 3.92 10.77 -13.45
CA HIS A 84 4.60 11.78 -12.63
C HIS A 84 3.60 12.79 -12.05
N PHE A 85 2.65 13.26 -12.85
CA PHE A 85 1.61 14.17 -12.39
C PHE A 85 0.67 13.51 -11.38
N GLY A 86 0.27 12.27 -11.62
CA GLY A 86 -0.49 11.46 -10.65
C GLY A 86 0.26 11.32 -9.32
N ALA A 87 1.58 11.08 -9.37
CA ALA A 87 2.42 10.97 -8.18
C ALA A 87 2.50 12.28 -7.38
N LEU A 88 2.64 13.42 -8.07
CA LEU A 88 2.64 14.75 -7.46
C LEU A 88 1.29 15.10 -6.80
N SER A 89 0.17 14.64 -7.37
CA SER A 89 -1.16 14.83 -6.76
C SER A 89 -1.33 14.10 -5.43
N GLY A 90 -0.53 13.07 -5.17
CA GLY A 90 -0.68 12.19 -4.02
C GLY A 90 -1.82 11.19 -4.11
N ASN A 91 -2.57 11.15 -5.22
CA ASN A 91 -3.65 10.20 -5.39
C ASN A 91 -3.13 8.84 -5.92
N SER A 92 -2.98 7.87 -5.01
CA SER A 92 -2.57 6.50 -5.33
C SER A 92 -3.53 5.78 -6.29
N GLU A 93 -4.83 6.06 -6.26
CA GLU A 93 -5.79 5.40 -7.16
C GLU A 93 -5.60 5.90 -8.60
N VAL A 94 -5.34 7.20 -8.79
CA VAL A 94 -4.95 7.75 -10.10
C VAL A 94 -3.68 7.08 -10.61
N CYS A 95 -2.65 6.95 -9.77
CA CYS A 95 -1.40 6.30 -10.17
C CYS A 95 -1.64 4.84 -10.58
N LYS A 96 -2.48 4.11 -9.84
CA LYS A 96 -2.85 2.74 -10.18
C LYS A 96 -3.56 2.67 -11.53
N LEU A 97 -4.53 3.53 -11.82
CA LEU A 97 -5.22 3.55 -13.12
C LEU A 97 -4.27 3.80 -14.28
N LEU A 98 -3.32 4.72 -14.11
CA LEU A 98 -2.31 5.00 -15.13
C LEU A 98 -1.39 3.80 -15.36
N LEU A 99 -0.99 3.10 -14.29
CA LEU A 99 -0.18 1.88 -14.37
C LEU A 99 -0.94 0.71 -15.01
N ASP A 100 -2.22 0.55 -14.67
CA ASP A 100 -3.15 -0.43 -15.29
C ASP A 100 -3.31 -0.14 -16.80
N ALA A 101 -3.30 1.14 -17.19
CA ALA A 101 -3.32 1.58 -18.60
C ALA A 101 -1.96 1.48 -19.32
N GLY A 102 -0.90 1.01 -18.66
CA GLY A 102 0.42 0.77 -19.28
C GLY A 102 1.46 1.88 -19.06
N ALA A 103 1.23 2.82 -18.14
CA ALA A 103 2.28 3.76 -17.74
C ALA A 103 3.49 3.01 -17.17
N LYS A 104 4.70 3.44 -17.53
CA LYS A 104 5.95 2.81 -17.08
C LYS A 104 6.41 3.44 -15.76
N PRO A 105 6.56 2.65 -14.68
CA PRO A 105 6.95 3.18 -13.36
C PRO A 105 8.40 3.67 -13.29
N ILE A 106 9.28 3.14 -14.15
CA ILE A 106 10.72 3.45 -14.17
C ILE A 106 11.10 4.61 -15.08
N THR A 107 10.15 5.17 -15.85
CA THR A 107 10.44 6.31 -16.71
C THR A 107 10.87 7.51 -15.89
N THR A 108 11.97 8.15 -16.28
CA THR A 108 12.49 9.35 -15.62
C THR A 108 12.17 10.60 -16.42
N ASN A 109 11.86 11.69 -15.71
CA ASN A 109 11.79 13.03 -16.28
C ASN A 109 13.19 13.59 -16.61
N SER A 110 13.28 14.84 -17.08
CA SER A 110 14.55 15.48 -17.48
C SER A 110 15.55 15.70 -16.35
N VAL A 111 15.11 15.66 -15.08
CA VAL A 111 15.98 15.75 -13.89
C VAL A 111 16.33 14.36 -13.34
N GLY A 112 16.07 13.29 -14.08
CA GLY A 112 16.43 11.92 -13.72
C GLY A 112 15.58 11.33 -12.59
N ARG A 113 14.36 11.82 -12.39
CA ARG A 113 13.46 11.36 -11.32
C ARG A 113 12.32 10.51 -11.86
N THR A 114 12.02 9.42 -11.17
CA THR A 114 10.84 8.58 -11.44
C THR A 114 9.59 9.17 -10.78
N ALA A 115 8.41 8.71 -11.22
CA ALA A 115 7.16 9.10 -10.59
C ALA A 115 7.11 8.76 -9.07
N SER A 116 7.60 7.59 -8.65
CA SER A 116 7.63 7.25 -7.22
C SER A 116 8.56 8.18 -6.43
N GLN A 117 9.67 8.64 -7.00
CA GLN A 117 10.53 9.64 -6.36
C GLN A 117 9.83 11.00 -6.25
N MET A 118 8.97 11.37 -7.20
CA MET A 118 8.15 12.58 -7.10
C MET A 118 7.08 12.46 -6.02
N ALA A 119 6.41 11.31 -5.89
CA ALA A 119 5.51 11.06 -4.76
C ALA A 119 6.23 11.16 -3.41
N ALA A 120 7.48 10.65 -3.33
CA ALA A 120 8.30 10.75 -2.13
C ALA A 120 8.66 12.21 -1.79
N PHE A 121 9.01 13.02 -2.80
CA PHE A 121 9.34 14.44 -2.63
C PHE A 121 8.19 15.24 -2.00
N VAL A 122 6.94 14.92 -2.34
CA VAL A 122 5.75 15.55 -1.75
C VAL A 122 5.19 14.81 -0.51
N GLY A 123 5.93 13.83 0.04
CA GLY A 123 5.57 13.12 1.28
C GLY A 123 4.45 12.07 1.12
N ASN A 124 4.09 11.68 -0.11
CA ASN A 124 2.98 10.78 -0.38
C ASN A 124 3.41 9.30 -0.38
N HIS A 125 3.76 8.79 0.80
CA HIS A 125 4.29 7.43 0.99
C HIS A 125 3.38 6.30 0.47
N HIS A 126 2.05 6.43 0.62
CA HIS A 126 1.13 5.43 0.09
C HIS A 126 1.19 5.34 -1.45
N THR A 127 1.41 6.47 -2.12
CA THR A 127 1.58 6.54 -3.57
C THR A 127 2.94 5.99 -4.00
N VAL A 128 4.00 6.26 -3.24
CA VAL A 128 5.32 5.61 -3.43
C VAL A 128 5.18 4.10 -3.39
N ALA A 129 4.53 3.58 -2.33
CA ALA A 129 4.30 2.16 -2.15
C ALA A 129 3.47 1.59 -3.31
N THR A 130 2.39 2.27 -3.71
CA THR A 130 1.53 1.83 -4.82
C THR A 130 2.31 1.69 -6.13
N ILE A 131 3.16 2.67 -6.47
CA ILE A 131 3.94 2.64 -7.72
C ILE A 131 5.04 1.57 -7.64
N ASN A 132 5.80 1.52 -6.54
CA ASN A 132 6.94 0.60 -6.42
C ASN A 132 6.51 -0.87 -6.26
N ASN A 133 5.31 -1.12 -5.73
CA ASN A 133 4.74 -2.45 -5.57
C ASN A 133 3.84 -2.88 -6.73
N TYR A 134 3.76 -2.08 -7.79
CA TYR A 134 2.90 -2.39 -8.91
C TYR A 134 3.43 -3.60 -9.69
N VAL A 135 2.50 -4.49 -10.03
CA VAL A 135 2.73 -5.71 -10.80
C VAL A 135 1.67 -5.73 -11.89
N PRO A 136 2.06 -5.75 -13.18
CA PRO A 136 1.10 -5.90 -14.27
C PRO A 136 0.30 -7.20 -14.14
N LEU A 137 -0.99 -7.18 -14.45
CA LEU A 137 -1.84 -8.38 -14.41
C LEU A 137 -1.27 -9.53 -15.25
N SER A 138 -0.65 -9.20 -16.38
CA SER A 138 -0.01 -10.15 -17.29
C SER A 138 1.10 -10.98 -16.62
N GLU A 139 1.80 -10.44 -15.62
CA GLU A 139 2.84 -11.18 -14.90
C GLU A 139 2.26 -12.32 -14.05
N ILE A 140 1.05 -12.16 -13.53
CA ILE A 140 0.32 -13.22 -12.82
C ILE A 140 -0.37 -14.15 -13.82
N SER A 141 -0.92 -13.58 -14.89
CA SER A 141 -1.61 -14.32 -15.97
C SER A 141 -0.70 -15.31 -16.68
N PHE A 142 0.60 -15.03 -16.71
CA PHE A 142 1.62 -15.94 -17.25
C PHE A 142 1.53 -17.35 -16.64
N TYR A 143 1.18 -17.45 -15.34
CA TYR A 143 1.08 -18.73 -14.63
C TYR A 143 -0.26 -19.46 -14.82
N SER A 144 -1.24 -18.83 -15.49
CA SER A 144 -2.56 -19.41 -15.75
C SER A 144 -2.70 -20.12 -17.09
N VAL A 145 -1.63 -20.15 -17.87
CA VAL A 145 -1.54 -20.90 -19.12
C VAL A 145 -0.55 -22.06 -18.92
N PRO A 146 -0.87 -23.30 -19.35
CA PRO A 146 0.07 -24.41 -19.31
C PRO A 146 1.37 -24.10 -20.05
N GLN A 147 2.50 -24.42 -19.44
CA GLN A 147 3.83 -24.11 -19.97
C GLN A 147 4.60 -25.40 -20.32
N GLY A 148 5.29 -25.41 -21.46
CA GLY A 148 6.15 -26.53 -21.86
C GLY A 148 5.38 -27.86 -21.96
N GLN A 149 5.70 -28.82 -21.11
CA GLN A 149 5.08 -30.16 -21.06
C GLN A 149 3.92 -30.28 -20.06
N GLN A 150 3.51 -29.17 -19.43
CA GLN A 150 2.43 -29.21 -18.45
C GLN A 150 1.08 -29.51 -19.08
N THR A 151 0.29 -30.35 -18.41
CA THR A 151 -1.12 -30.62 -18.76
C THR A 151 -2.08 -29.63 -18.11
N GLU A 152 -1.70 -29.05 -16.97
CA GLU A 152 -2.48 -28.05 -16.23
C GLU A 152 -1.62 -26.82 -15.90
N PRO A 153 -2.22 -25.61 -15.82
CA PRO A 153 -1.48 -24.42 -15.43
C PRO A 153 -1.06 -24.47 -13.95
N TYR A 154 0.04 -23.78 -13.62
CA TYR A 154 0.48 -23.61 -12.23
C TYR A 154 -0.58 -22.90 -11.37
N LEU A 155 -1.29 -21.94 -11.95
CA LEU A 155 -2.37 -21.18 -11.33
C LEU A 155 -3.69 -21.39 -12.11
N PRO A 156 -4.77 -21.88 -11.50
CA PRO A 156 -6.08 -21.86 -12.14
C PRO A 156 -6.49 -20.44 -12.62
N PRO A 157 -7.02 -20.26 -13.84
CA PRO A 157 -7.33 -18.93 -14.38
C PRO A 157 -8.24 -18.06 -13.51
N PHE A 158 -9.22 -18.66 -12.82
CA PHE A 158 -10.13 -17.94 -11.93
C PHE A 158 -9.44 -17.35 -10.69
N LEU A 159 -8.19 -17.73 -10.39
CA LEU A 159 -7.39 -17.19 -9.29
C LEU A 159 -6.51 -16.01 -9.70
N VAL A 160 -6.40 -15.68 -10.99
CA VAL A 160 -5.50 -14.63 -11.48
C VAL A 160 -5.85 -13.26 -10.88
N GLU A 161 -7.11 -12.81 -11.04
CA GLU A 161 -7.56 -11.52 -10.49
C GLU A 161 -7.51 -11.48 -8.94
N PRO A 162 -8.03 -12.50 -8.22
CA PRO A 162 -7.82 -12.63 -6.78
C PRO A 162 -6.37 -12.49 -6.32
N LEU A 163 -5.45 -13.21 -6.95
CA LEU A 163 -4.04 -13.22 -6.56
C LEU A 163 -3.38 -11.89 -6.92
N HIS A 164 -3.68 -11.32 -8.08
CA HIS A 164 -3.18 -10.00 -8.48
C HIS A 164 -3.58 -8.92 -7.48
N LYS A 165 -4.87 -8.89 -7.08
CA LYS A 165 -5.35 -7.97 -6.04
C LYS A 165 -4.65 -8.19 -4.69
N PHE A 166 -4.38 -9.44 -4.32
CA PHE A 166 -3.68 -9.77 -3.09
C PHE A 166 -2.21 -9.29 -3.11
N VAL A 167 -1.50 -9.51 -4.23
CA VAL A 167 -0.12 -9.06 -4.45
C VAL A 167 0.02 -7.55 -4.42
N LEU A 168 -0.95 -6.82 -5.00
CA LEU A 168 -0.95 -5.36 -5.03
C LEU A 168 -1.31 -4.71 -3.69
N CYS A 169 -1.62 -5.48 -2.64
CA CYS A 169 -1.93 -4.92 -1.34
C CYS A 169 -0.72 -4.16 -0.77
N VAL A 170 -0.95 -2.90 -0.41
CA VAL A 170 0.05 -2.04 0.24
C VAL A 170 0.07 -2.28 1.75
N ASN A 171 -1.09 -2.50 2.37
CA ASN A 171 -1.16 -2.86 3.79
C ASN A 171 -0.77 -4.34 3.98
N ILE A 172 0.51 -4.53 4.28
CA ILE A 172 1.13 -5.83 4.47
C ILE A 172 1.00 -6.37 5.90
N HIS A 173 0.21 -5.75 6.78
CA HIS A 173 0.02 -6.25 8.14
C HIS A 173 -0.53 -7.70 8.11
N PRO A 174 0.04 -8.67 8.84
CA PRO A 174 -0.38 -10.08 8.75
C PRO A 174 -1.89 -10.28 8.90
N VAL A 175 -2.50 -9.62 9.90
CA VAL A 175 -3.96 -9.68 10.12
C VAL A 175 -4.75 -9.11 8.93
N ARG A 176 -4.29 -8.03 8.27
CA ARG A 176 -4.94 -7.52 7.06
C ARG A 176 -4.87 -8.54 5.94
N LEU A 177 -3.70 -9.16 5.73
CA LEU A 177 -3.54 -10.20 4.71
C LEU A 177 -4.44 -11.40 4.99
N GLY A 178 -4.54 -11.83 6.24
CA GLY A 178 -5.49 -12.86 6.67
C GLY A 178 -6.95 -12.50 6.35
N LEU A 179 -7.39 -11.29 6.69
CA LEU A 179 -8.74 -10.80 6.37
C LEU A 179 -9.00 -10.77 4.85
N ASN A 180 -8.03 -10.30 4.05
CA ASN A 180 -8.16 -10.29 2.59
C ASN A 180 -8.33 -11.71 2.01
N LEU A 181 -7.62 -12.69 2.58
CA LEU A 181 -7.77 -14.11 2.23
C LEU A 181 -9.12 -14.67 2.67
N GLN A 182 -9.65 -14.26 3.83
CA GLN A 182 -10.99 -14.62 4.30
C GLN A 182 -12.09 -14.15 3.34
N HIS A 183 -11.95 -12.94 2.78
CA HIS A 183 -12.88 -12.40 1.78
C HIS A 183 -12.71 -13.01 0.39
N THR A 184 -11.66 -13.81 0.18
CA THR A 184 -11.34 -14.46 -1.10
C THR A 184 -10.99 -15.94 -0.88
N PRO A 185 -11.95 -16.76 -0.43
CA PRO A 185 -11.69 -18.13 0.04
C PRO A 185 -11.03 -19.03 -1.01
N ALA A 186 -11.30 -18.77 -2.29
CA ALA A 186 -10.67 -19.45 -3.42
C ALA A 186 -9.13 -19.49 -3.37
N LEU A 187 -8.49 -18.43 -2.84
CA LEU A 187 -7.03 -18.40 -2.66
C LEU A 187 -6.57 -19.36 -1.56
N LEU A 188 -7.31 -19.45 -0.45
CA LEU A 188 -7.00 -20.37 0.64
C LEU A 188 -7.28 -21.82 0.24
N ASP A 189 -8.38 -22.08 -0.45
CA ASP A 189 -8.71 -23.42 -0.95
C ASP A 189 -7.65 -23.97 -1.92
N ASN A 190 -6.90 -23.08 -2.57
CA ASN A 190 -5.78 -23.40 -3.46
C ASN A 190 -4.42 -22.93 -2.89
N ALA A 191 -4.29 -22.85 -1.56
CA ALA A 191 -3.13 -22.26 -0.89
C ALA A 191 -1.79 -22.80 -1.41
N ASP A 192 -1.65 -24.11 -1.64
CA ASP A 192 -0.40 -24.69 -2.11
C ASP A 192 -0.04 -24.21 -3.53
N LYS A 193 -1.01 -24.16 -4.45
CA LYS A 193 -0.79 -23.62 -5.81
C LYS A 193 -0.43 -22.13 -5.77
N VAL A 194 -1.14 -21.36 -4.92
CA VAL A 194 -0.89 -19.92 -4.77
C VAL A 194 0.50 -19.65 -4.16
N SER A 195 0.87 -20.36 -3.10
CA SER A 195 2.20 -20.26 -2.48
C SER A 195 3.30 -20.64 -3.46
N ASN A 196 3.13 -21.71 -4.24
CA ASN A 196 4.10 -22.10 -5.26
C ASN A 196 4.30 -21.01 -6.32
N VAL A 197 3.22 -20.38 -6.79
CA VAL A 197 3.32 -19.28 -7.77
C VAL A 197 4.02 -18.05 -7.17
N LEU A 198 3.73 -17.71 -5.91
CA LEU A 198 4.45 -16.64 -5.20
C LEU A 198 5.94 -16.96 -5.03
N GLU A 199 6.30 -18.21 -4.73
CA GLU A 199 7.71 -18.65 -4.67
C GLU A 199 8.39 -18.60 -6.06
N MET A 200 7.67 -18.92 -7.14
CA MET A 200 8.17 -18.76 -8.50
C MET A 200 8.38 -17.28 -8.86
N LEU A 201 7.46 -16.40 -8.49
CA LEU A 201 7.60 -14.94 -8.66
C LEU A 201 8.78 -14.40 -7.86
N CYS A 202 8.90 -14.82 -6.59
CA CYS A 202 10.04 -14.52 -5.72
C CYS A 202 11.37 -14.86 -6.38
N LYS A 203 11.48 -16.07 -6.94
CA LYS A 203 12.68 -16.52 -7.66
C LYS A 203 12.91 -15.73 -8.94
N ARG A 204 11.86 -15.46 -9.70
CA ARG A 204 11.95 -14.75 -10.97
C ARG A 204 12.59 -13.38 -10.75
N GLU A 205 12.14 -12.60 -9.76
CA GLU A 205 12.68 -11.26 -9.47
C GLU A 205 14.19 -11.25 -9.14
N MET A 206 14.72 -12.34 -8.58
CA MET A 206 16.15 -12.48 -8.26
C MET A 206 16.99 -12.94 -9.45
N THR A 207 16.35 -13.33 -10.56
CA THR A 207 17.02 -13.88 -11.76
C THR A 207 16.95 -12.95 -12.97
N ARG A 208 16.50 -11.70 -12.79
CA ARG A 208 16.33 -10.70 -13.86
C ARG A 208 17.62 -9.96 -14.27
N GLY A 209 18.79 -10.39 -13.78
CA GLY A 209 20.06 -9.74 -14.07
C GLY A 209 20.08 -8.29 -13.58
N SER A 210 20.26 -7.32 -14.49
CA SER A 210 20.30 -5.89 -14.16
C SER A 210 18.96 -5.33 -13.65
N GLU A 211 17.84 -6.01 -13.89
CA GLU A 211 16.51 -5.62 -13.41
C GLU A 211 16.10 -6.35 -12.13
N THR A 212 17.06 -6.88 -11.36
CA THR A 212 16.77 -7.58 -10.10
C THR A 212 15.98 -6.70 -9.14
N ASN A 213 14.88 -7.23 -8.60
CA ASN A 213 14.04 -6.53 -7.64
C ASN A 213 13.97 -7.31 -6.32
N GLU A 214 14.97 -7.08 -5.46
CA GLU A 214 15.08 -7.74 -4.15
C GLU A 214 13.86 -7.48 -3.24
N VAL A 215 13.30 -6.27 -3.31
CA VAL A 215 12.15 -5.86 -2.49
C VAL A 215 10.90 -6.65 -2.88
N MET A 216 10.60 -6.74 -4.18
CA MET A 216 9.47 -7.53 -4.65
C MET A 216 9.68 -9.02 -4.45
N SER A 217 10.92 -9.51 -4.60
CA SER A 217 11.25 -10.91 -4.24
C SER A 217 10.88 -11.20 -2.79
N PHE A 218 11.33 -10.35 -1.86
CA PHE A 218 10.99 -10.50 -0.44
C PHE A 218 9.48 -10.36 -0.18
N LYS A 219 8.79 -9.44 -0.87
CA LYS A 219 7.34 -9.32 -0.75
C LYS A 219 6.63 -10.61 -1.14
N TYR A 220 6.98 -11.22 -2.27
CA TYR A 220 6.37 -12.48 -2.70
C TYR A 220 6.61 -13.61 -1.70
N HIS A 221 7.84 -13.72 -1.17
CA HIS A 221 8.17 -14.63 -0.08
C HIS A 221 7.30 -14.39 1.16
N TYR A 222 7.18 -13.13 1.59
CA TYR A 222 6.38 -12.75 2.74
C TYR A 222 4.89 -13.09 2.58
N LEU A 223 4.31 -12.81 1.41
CA LEU A 223 2.93 -13.17 1.10
C LEU A 223 2.72 -14.69 1.11
N ALA A 224 3.66 -15.46 0.52
CA ALA A 224 3.63 -16.92 0.55
C ALA A 224 3.71 -17.45 1.99
N TYR A 225 4.60 -16.87 2.81
CA TYR A 225 4.80 -17.23 4.21
C TYR A 225 3.51 -17.08 5.04
N VAL A 226 2.78 -15.96 4.86
CA VAL A 226 1.49 -15.73 5.53
C VAL A 226 0.44 -16.76 5.11
N ILE A 227 0.33 -17.06 3.81
CA ILE A 227 -0.61 -18.06 3.30
C ILE A 227 -0.29 -19.45 3.88
N ARG A 228 0.99 -19.85 3.90
CA ARG A 228 1.42 -21.14 4.46
C ARG A 228 1.11 -21.24 5.95
N GLU A 229 1.31 -20.18 6.74
CA GLU A 229 0.99 -20.22 8.18
C GLU A 229 -0.52 -20.37 8.44
N ILE A 230 -1.36 -19.68 7.66
CA ILE A 230 -2.82 -19.85 7.74
C ILE A 230 -3.21 -21.27 7.30
N ASN A 231 -2.59 -21.80 6.24
CA ASN A 231 -2.82 -23.17 5.78
C ASN A 231 -2.40 -24.22 6.84
N ASN A 232 -1.27 -24.01 7.51
CA ASN A 232 -0.79 -24.87 8.60
C ASN A 232 -1.78 -24.89 9.79
N ILE A 233 -2.42 -23.76 10.10
CA ILE A 233 -3.48 -23.70 11.12
C ILE A 233 -4.71 -24.51 10.69
N ARG A 234 -5.07 -24.46 9.39
CA ARG A 234 -6.16 -25.25 8.81
C ARG A 234 -5.86 -26.76 8.89
N ASP A 235 -4.66 -27.18 8.55
CA ASP A 235 -4.29 -28.60 8.59
C ASP A 235 -4.29 -29.18 10.01
N LYS A 236 -3.85 -28.40 11.00
CA LYS A 236 -3.92 -28.78 12.42
C LYS A 236 -5.34 -28.88 12.97
N GLN A 237 -6.33 -28.29 12.29
CA GLN A 237 -7.75 -28.34 12.68
C GLN A 237 -8.54 -29.44 11.99
N LYS A 238 -8.00 -30.12 10.97
CA LYS A 238 -8.68 -31.26 10.36
C LYS A 238 -8.95 -32.29 11.46
N PRO A 239 -10.23 -32.64 11.71
CA PRO A 239 -10.57 -33.45 12.87
C PRO A 239 -9.96 -34.85 12.71
N ILE A 240 -9.34 -35.33 13.79
CA ILE A 240 -8.97 -36.74 13.93
C ILE A 240 -10.25 -37.47 14.35
N GLY A 241 -11.14 -37.75 13.39
CA GLY A 241 -12.40 -38.50 13.60
C GLY A 241 -13.71 -37.70 13.50
N ASP A 242 -14.85 -38.40 13.63
CA ASP A 242 -16.24 -37.89 13.46
C ASP A 242 -16.73 -37.02 14.64
N LYS A 243 -16.03 -35.93 14.95
CA LYS A 243 -16.58 -34.88 15.82
C LYS A 243 -16.74 -33.58 15.04
N GLU A 244 -17.98 -33.31 14.65
CA GLU A 244 -18.43 -32.00 14.19
C GLU A 244 -18.35 -30.98 15.34
N ASP A 245 -17.14 -30.52 15.65
CA ASP A 245 -16.95 -29.40 16.55
C ASP A 245 -16.78 -28.10 15.76
N LYS A 246 -17.44 -27.05 16.27
CA LYS A 246 -17.52 -25.67 15.75
C LYS A 246 -16.30 -25.31 14.88
N LYS A 247 -16.50 -25.22 13.56
CA LYS A 247 -15.51 -24.70 12.61
C LYS A 247 -15.07 -23.31 13.08
N HIS A 248 -13.96 -23.25 13.81
CA HIS A 248 -13.38 -21.97 14.16
C HIS A 248 -12.82 -21.37 12.88
N ASP A 249 -13.11 -20.10 12.66
CA ASP A 249 -12.55 -19.39 11.52
C ASP A 249 -11.01 -19.39 11.64
N ILE A 250 -10.34 -20.05 10.70
CA ILE A 250 -8.88 -20.21 10.67
C ILE A 250 -8.17 -18.85 10.64
N VAL A 251 -8.78 -17.85 10.00
CA VAL A 251 -8.25 -16.48 9.93
C VAL A 251 -8.42 -15.78 11.27
N GLU A 252 -9.55 -15.98 11.95
CA GLU A 252 -9.73 -15.48 13.32
C GLU A 252 -8.70 -16.08 14.29
N MET A 253 -8.41 -17.38 14.17
CA MET A 253 -7.38 -18.03 14.99
C MET A 253 -6.00 -17.48 14.72
N PHE A 254 -5.63 -17.32 13.44
CA PHE A 254 -4.40 -16.67 13.02
C PHE A 254 -4.30 -15.24 13.58
N ALA A 255 -5.33 -14.42 13.41
CA ALA A 255 -5.37 -13.05 13.89
C ALA A 255 -5.23 -12.95 15.41
N LYS A 256 -6.00 -13.75 16.16
CA LYS A 256 -5.93 -13.76 17.63
C LYS A 256 -4.59 -14.26 18.15
N LYS A 257 -3.92 -15.19 17.47
CA LYS A 257 -2.57 -15.64 17.80
C LYS A 257 -1.59 -14.46 17.74
N LEU A 258 -1.63 -13.67 16.67
CA LEU A 258 -0.71 -12.55 16.46
C LEU A 258 -1.04 -11.32 17.32
N LEU A 259 -2.32 -11.07 17.62
CA LEU A 259 -2.76 -9.94 18.45
C LEU A 259 -2.65 -10.18 19.95
N LYS A 260 -2.21 -11.37 20.38
CA LYS A 260 -2.10 -11.70 21.79
C LYS A 260 -0.92 -10.93 22.41
N PRO A 261 -1.16 -10.14 23.49
CA PRO A 261 -0.08 -9.44 24.16
C PRO A 261 0.96 -10.39 24.75
N GLY A 262 2.20 -9.94 24.77
CA GLY A 262 3.33 -10.56 25.44
C GLY A 262 3.21 -10.51 26.96
N LYS A 263 4.28 -10.94 27.63
CA LYS A 263 4.32 -11.01 29.11
C LYS A 263 4.21 -9.63 29.77
N ASP A 264 4.65 -8.59 29.09
CA ASP A 264 4.57 -7.19 29.54
C ASP A 264 3.16 -6.57 29.37
N GLY A 265 2.25 -7.28 28.69
CA GLY A 265 0.90 -6.83 28.39
C GLY A 265 0.79 -5.77 27.29
N VAL A 266 1.88 -5.42 26.62
CA VAL A 266 1.94 -4.37 25.58
C VAL A 266 2.56 -4.89 24.29
N SER A 267 3.66 -5.64 24.35
CA SER A 267 4.34 -6.16 23.17
C SER A 267 3.48 -7.20 22.44
N LEU A 268 3.76 -7.42 21.16
CA LEU A 268 3.16 -8.50 20.37
C LEU A 268 4.22 -9.55 20.04
N ASP A 269 4.77 -10.21 21.08
CA ASP A 269 5.91 -11.15 20.97
C ASP A 269 5.70 -12.24 19.89
N LEU A 270 4.47 -12.76 19.76
CA LEU A 270 4.13 -13.78 18.76
C LEU A 270 4.10 -13.22 17.34
N MET A 271 3.67 -11.98 17.15
CA MET A 271 3.75 -11.30 15.85
C MET A 271 5.20 -11.03 15.49
N ASP A 272 5.98 -10.52 16.44
CA ASP A 272 7.39 -10.21 16.22
C ASP A 272 8.20 -11.48 15.88
N SER A 273 7.98 -12.58 16.60
CA SER A 273 8.60 -13.88 16.31
C SER A 273 8.20 -14.42 14.94
N PHE A 274 6.90 -14.39 14.60
CA PHE A 274 6.39 -14.82 13.29
C PHE A 274 7.06 -14.07 12.13
N LEU A 275 7.23 -12.75 12.27
CA LEU A 275 7.85 -11.92 11.25
C LEU A 275 9.36 -12.12 11.16
N LYS A 276 10.05 -12.29 12.30
CA LYS A 276 11.49 -12.65 12.32
C LYS A 276 11.75 -14.01 11.69
N ASP A 277 10.88 -14.98 11.92
CA ASP A 277 10.95 -16.28 11.26
C ASP A 277 10.73 -16.17 9.75
N CYS A 278 9.81 -15.32 9.30
CA CYS A 278 9.66 -15.04 7.87
C CYS A 278 10.95 -14.49 7.24
N VAL A 279 11.61 -13.53 7.90
CA VAL A 279 12.90 -12.99 7.43
C VAL A 279 13.97 -14.08 7.43
N ARG A 280 14.06 -14.87 8.51
CA ARG A 280 14.99 -15.99 8.64
C ARG A 280 14.80 -17.02 7.52
N GLU A 281 13.58 -17.28 7.08
CA GLU A 281 13.28 -18.23 6.01
C GLU A 281 13.49 -17.68 4.59
N PHE A 282 13.80 -16.40 4.42
CA PHE A 282 14.05 -15.84 3.08
C PHE A 282 15.28 -16.51 2.45
N PRO A 283 15.17 -17.08 1.23
CA PRO A 283 16.23 -17.92 0.66
C PRO A 283 17.45 -17.14 0.16
N TYR A 284 17.30 -15.84 -0.15
CA TYR A 284 18.37 -15.04 -0.74
C TYR A 284 19.16 -14.28 0.32
N ARG A 285 20.12 -14.97 0.94
CA ARG A 285 20.88 -14.46 2.09
C ARG A 285 21.92 -13.40 1.74
N GLU A 286 22.45 -13.44 0.52
CA GLU A 286 23.51 -12.52 0.09
C GLU A 286 22.99 -11.17 -0.41
N CYS A 287 21.66 -10.99 -0.50
CA CYS A 287 21.10 -9.77 -1.07
C CYS A 287 21.13 -8.60 -0.08
N THR A 288 21.19 -7.38 -0.60
CA THR A 288 21.34 -6.17 0.23
C THR A 288 20.16 -6.00 1.17
N THR A 289 18.95 -6.25 0.66
CA THR A 289 17.69 -6.14 1.39
C THR A 289 17.67 -7.06 2.60
N PHE A 290 18.13 -8.31 2.47
CA PHE A 290 18.21 -9.26 3.58
C PHE A 290 19.18 -8.76 4.65
N HIS A 291 20.39 -8.35 4.26
CA HIS A 291 21.39 -7.83 5.20
C HIS A 291 20.90 -6.59 5.96
N GLN A 292 20.20 -5.67 5.29
CA GLN A 292 19.62 -4.48 5.93
C GLN A 292 18.54 -4.85 6.95
N MET A 293 17.63 -5.77 6.61
CA MET A 293 16.59 -6.24 7.54
C MET A 293 17.22 -6.92 8.77
N VAL A 294 18.18 -7.83 8.55
CA VAL A 294 18.85 -8.53 9.66
C VAL A 294 19.59 -7.53 10.56
N SER A 295 20.36 -6.61 9.98
CA SER A 295 21.08 -5.59 10.74
C SER A 295 20.15 -4.75 11.62
N SER A 296 18.98 -4.35 11.11
CA SER A 296 17.97 -3.61 11.87
C SER A 296 17.38 -4.46 13.01
N LEU A 297 16.98 -5.70 12.70
CA LEU A 297 16.33 -6.63 13.64
C LEU A 297 17.25 -7.15 14.75
N THR A 298 18.58 -7.08 14.56
CA THR A 298 19.58 -7.50 15.55
C THR A 298 20.33 -6.34 16.20
N SER A 299 19.85 -5.11 16.01
CA SER A 299 20.44 -3.93 16.67
C SER A 299 20.20 -3.95 18.19
N LYS A 300 20.89 -3.08 18.94
CA LYS A 300 20.82 -3.03 20.41
C LYS A 300 19.40 -2.79 20.94
N ASP A 301 18.62 -1.99 20.22
CA ASP A 301 17.23 -1.67 20.49
C ASP A 301 16.44 -1.83 19.19
N PRO A 302 16.09 -3.09 18.82
CA PRO A 302 15.54 -3.36 17.51
C PRO A 302 14.11 -2.83 17.40
N PRO A 303 13.76 -2.13 16.31
CA PRO A 303 12.38 -1.75 16.05
C PRO A 303 11.51 -3.01 15.89
N PRO A 304 10.16 -2.88 16.06
CA PRO A 304 9.25 -3.99 15.82
C PRO A 304 9.45 -4.58 14.43
N ALA A 305 9.44 -5.91 14.29
CA ALA A 305 9.74 -6.56 13.02
C ALA A 305 8.77 -6.17 11.89
N LEU A 306 7.51 -5.86 12.24
CA LEU A 306 6.53 -5.34 11.30
C LEU A 306 6.95 -3.99 10.71
N SER A 307 7.56 -3.12 11.51
CA SER A 307 8.07 -1.83 11.04
C SER A 307 9.20 -2.01 10.03
N VAL A 308 10.15 -2.90 10.32
CA VAL A 308 11.27 -3.20 9.41
C VAL A 308 10.76 -3.74 8.08
N ILE A 309 9.90 -4.77 8.11
CA ILE A 309 9.33 -5.38 6.91
C ILE A 309 8.49 -4.37 6.11
N ASN A 310 7.73 -3.51 6.79
CA ASN A 310 6.95 -2.46 6.13
C ASN A 310 7.84 -1.42 5.44
N CYS A 311 8.89 -0.95 6.11
CA CYS A 311 9.86 -0.04 5.52
C CYS A 311 10.62 -0.67 4.35
N THR A 312 10.90 -1.96 4.41
CA THR A 312 11.53 -2.70 3.30
C THR A 312 10.62 -2.78 2.08
N ILE A 313 9.35 -3.16 2.24
CA ILE A 313 8.43 -3.39 1.12
C ILE A 313 7.83 -2.09 0.58
N ASN A 314 7.46 -1.16 1.45
CA ASN A 314 6.73 0.07 1.09
C ASN A 314 7.62 1.32 1.07
N GLY A 315 8.90 1.19 1.44
CA GLY A 315 9.83 2.30 1.58
C GLY A 315 9.76 2.97 2.95
N GLN A 316 10.81 3.72 3.28
CA GLN A 316 10.90 4.44 4.55
C GLN A 316 9.91 5.61 4.59
N ARG A 317 9.37 5.85 5.79
CA ARG A 317 8.39 6.89 6.07
C ARG A 317 8.86 7.78 7.21
N GLY A 318 8.87 9.09 6.98
CA GLY A 318 9.02 10.09 8.05
C GLY A 318 7.70 10.32 8.77
N PHE A 319 7.75 10.72 10.04
CA PHE A 319 6.58 11.18 10.82
C PHE A 319 5.44 10.16 10.95
N VAL A 320 5.78 8.89 11.21
CA VAL A 320 4.81 7.78 11.32
C VAL A 320 3.76 8.02 12.42
N ASP A 321 4.13 8.69 13.51
CA ASP A 321 3.29 8.88 14.71
C ASP A 321 2.07 9.79 14.49
N ALA A 322 2.06 10.58 13.42
CA ALA A 322 0.96 11.53 13.15
C ALA A 322 -0.28 10.87 12.53
N ILE A 323 -0.19 9.62 12.08
CA ILE A 323 -1.25 8.97 11.30
C ILE A 323 -1.95 7.92 12.16
N PRO A 324 -3.28 8.01 12.34
CA PRO A 324 -4.01 7.00 13.11
C PRO A 324 -4.05 5.69 12.32
N TYR A 325 -3.82 4.57 13.03
CA TYR A 325 -3.91 3.23 12.47
C TYR A 325 -4.96 2.38 13.15
N CYS A 326 -5.52 1.41 12.42
CA CYS A 326 -6.34 0.37 13.00
C CYS A 326 -5.50 -0.51 13.92
N SER A 327 -5.92 -0.65 15.18
CA SER A 327 -5.21 -1.47 16.18
C SER A 327 -5.28 -2.98 15.93
N THR A 328 -5.93 -3.41 14.86
CA THR A 328 -6.10 -4.83 14.50
C THR A 328 -5.31 -5.20 13.25
N CYS A 329 -5.39 -4.36 12.22
CA CYS A 329 -4.88 -4.69 10.89
C CYS A 329 -3.96 -3.62 10.32
N GLY A 330 -3.58 -2.60 11.11
CA GLY A 330 -2.63 -1.57 10.69
C GLY A 330 -3.11 -0.66 9.56
N GLU A 331 -4.40 -0.66 9.22
CA GLU A 331 -4.94 0.24 8.18
C GLU A 331 -4.82 1.70 8.59
N GLU A 332 -4.40 2.55 7.65
CA GLU A 332 -4.35 4.00 7.87
C GLU A 332 -5.75 4.61 7.92
N LYS A 333 -5.91 5.67 8.72
CA LYS A 333 -7.13 6.48 8.81
C LYS A 333 -8.40 5.61 9.02
N PRO A 334 -8.42 4.76 10.06
CA PRO A 334 -9.57 3.91 10.37
C PRO A 334 -10.84 4.74 10.63
N ALA A 335 -11.99 4.24 10.17
CA ALA A 335 -13.25 4.98 10.22
C ALA A 335 -13.90 5.06 11.62
N LYS A 336 -13.56 4.14 12.53
CA LYS A 336 -14.27 3.99 13.82
C LYS A 336 -13.31 4.12 15.00
N LYS A 337 -13.77 4.77 16.07
CA LYS A 337 -13.07 4.82 17.37
C LYS A 337 -13.85 4.02 18.41
N CYS A 338 -13.15 3.41 19.36
CA CYS A 338 -13.78 2.76 20.50
C CYS A 338 -14.70 3.75 21.23
N SER A 339 -15.95 3.37 21.46
CA SER A 339 -16.94 4.26 22.08
C SER A 339 -16.59 4.64 23.52
N LYS A 340 -15.82 3.81 24.23
CA LYS A 340 -15.39 4.02 25.61
C LYS A 340 -14.12 4.87 25.70
N CYS A 341 -12.97 4.33 25.27
CA CYS A 341 -11.68 4.99 25.50
C CYS A 341 -11.31 6.04 24.45
N LYS A 342 -11.96 6.03 23.27
CA LYS A 342 -11.69 6.89 22.10
C LYS A 342 -10.25 6.83 21.52
N SER A 343 -9.30 6.21 22.22
CA SER A 343 -7.90 6.07 21.80
C SER A 343 -7.69 4.97 20.76
N VAL A 344 -8.36 3.83 20.93
CA VAL A 344 -8.25 2.67 20.04
C VAL A 344 -9.19 2.85 18.85
N GLN A 345 -8.70 2.54 17.64
CA GLN A 345 -9.41 2.77 16.39
C GLN A 345 -9.46 1.50 15.53
N TYR A 346 -10.53 1.37 14.74
CA TYR A 346 -10.84 0.20 13.93
C TYR A 346 -11.38 0.61 12.56
N CYS A 347 -11.06 -0.17 11.52
CA CYS A 347 -11.69 0.01 10.22
C CYS A 347 -13.21 -0.19 10.31
N ASP A 348 -13.60 -1.28 10.96
CA ASP A 348 -14.97 -1.79 10.97
C ASP A 348 -15.25 -2.65 12.22
N ARG A 349 -16.42 -3.31 12.22
CA ARG A 349 -16.87 -4.18 13.31
C ARG A 349 -16.06 -5.47 13.39
N GLU A 350 -15.52 -5.96 12.27
CA GLU A 350 -14.76 -7.20 12.22
C GLU A 350 -13.38 -7.01 12.87
N CYS A 351 -12.66 -5.95 12.53
CA CYS A 351 -11.41 -5.58 13.21
C CYS A 351 -11.63 -5.39 14.72
N GLN A 352 -12.69 -4.66 15.09
CA GLN A 352 -13.05 -4.49 16.49
C GLN A 352 -13.27 -5.84 17.18
N ARG A 353 -14.06 -6.74 16.58
CA ARG A 353 -14.34 -8.07 17.13
C ARG A 353 -13.07 -8.90 17.32
N LEU A 354 -12.16 -8.87 16.35
CA LEU A 354 -10.91 -9.62 16.38
C LEU A 354 -9.96 -9.14 17.48
N HIS A 355 -9.91 -7.84 17.78
CA HIS A 355 -9.05 -7.30 18.84
C HIS A 355 -9.76 -7.20 20.21
N TRP A 356 -11.09 -7.26 20.26
CA TRP A 356 -11.88 -7.01 21.47
C TRP A 356 -11.49 -7.92 22.65
N PHE A 357 -11.09 -9.17 22.40
CA PHE A 357 -10.70 -10.11 23.47
C PHE A 357 -9.52 -9.60 24.32
N VAL A 358 -8.64 -8.79 23.72
CA VAL A 358 -7.54 -8.09 24.37
C VAL A 358 -8.03 -6.75 24.90
N HIS A 359 -8.57 -5.94 23.99
CA HIS A 359 -8.90 -4.55 24.28
C HIS A 359 -9.87 -4.42 25.45
N LYS A 360 -10.88 -5.29 25.58
CA LYS A 360 -11.86 -5.22 26.68
C LYS A 360 -11.24 -5.24 28.08
N LYS A 361 -10.06 -5.86 28.24
CA LYS A 361 -9.34 -5.93 29.51
C LYS A 361 -8.63 -4.60 29.83
N ALA A 362 -8.13 -3.91 28.81
CA ALA A 362 -7.44 -2.63 28.93
C ALA A 362 -8.38 -1.41 28.85
N CYS A 363 -9.51 -1.55 28.15
CA CYS A 363 -10.46 -0.48 27.83
C CYS A 363 -11.15 0.12 29.06
N ASN A 364 -11.22 -0.63 30.18
CA ASN A 364 -11.86 -0.18 31.42
C ASN A 364 -10.99 0.75 32.28
N ARG A 365 -9.79 1.13 31.82
CA ARG A 365 -9.03 2.21 32.45
C ARG A 365 -9.49 3.53 31.87
N GLU A 366 -10.56 4.09 32.43
CA GLU A 366 -10.77 5.53 32.32
C GLU A 366 -9.58 6.27 32.92
N LEU A 367 -9.33 7.43 32.34
CA LEU A 367 -8.24 8.36 32.61
C LEU A 367 -8.24 8.81 34.08
N SER A 368 -7.61 8.06 34.97
CA SER A 368 -6.98 8.68 36.13
C SER A 368 -5.59 9.10 35.67
N VAL A 369 -5.44 10.38 35.29
CA VAL A 369 -4.13 11.02 35.31
C VAL A 369 -3.59 10.80 36.73
N PRO A 370 -2.49 10.04 36.94
CA PRO A 370 -1.84 10.08 38.22
C PRO A 370 -1.17 11.44 38.28
N VAL A 371 -1.75 12.37 39.05
CA VAL A 371 -0.98 13.50 39.58
C VAL A 371 0.04 12.85 40.52
N ILE A 372 1.22 12.54 39.99
CA ILE A 372 2.37 12.16 40.80
C ILE A 372 2.82 13.44 41.48
N THR A 373 2.38 13.64 42.72
CA THR A 373 3.03 14.59 43.61
C THR A 373 4.36 14.01 44.09
N SER A 374 5.40 14.84 43.91
CA SER A 374 6.68 14.91 44.61
C SER A 374 7.95 14.27 43.98
N ASN A 375 8.81 15.23 43.58
CA ASN A 375 10.24 15.39 43.90
C ASN A 375 11.33 15.10 42.84
N SER A 376 11.83 16.23 42.33
CA SER A 376 13.20 16.61 41.97
C SER A 376 13.91 15.85 40.85
N LYS A 377 13.66 16.29 39.61
CA LYS A 377 14.64 16.45 38.53
C LYS A 377 14.29 17.73 37.77
N PRO A 378 15.24 18.41 37.10
CA PRO A 378 14.98 19.72 36.47
C PRO A 378 13.79 19.57 35.53
N THR A 379 12.72 20.29 35.87
CA THR A 379 11.47 20.31 35.12
C THR A 379 11.76 21.03 33.81
N VAL A 380 12.05 20.24 32.80
CA VAL A 380 12.05 20.69 31.42
C VAL A 380 10.63 21.18 31.13
N ASP A 381 10.45 22.50 30.98
CA ASP A 381 9.15 23.08 30.68
C ASP A 381 8.80 22.71 29.23
N THR A 382 7.99 21.67 29.11
CA THR A 382 7.54 21.16 27.81
C THR A 382 6.75 22.20 27.03
N ALA A 383 6.11 23.17 27.69
CA ALA A 383 5.39 24.23 27.01
C ALA A 383 6.36 25.29 26.45
N GLU A 384 7.41 25.63 27.20
CA GLU A 384 8.50 26.50 26.74
C GLU A 384 9.20 25.90 25.53
N LEU A 385 9.61 24.62 25.61
CA LEU A 385 10.21 23.91 24.47
C LEU A 385 9.26 23.80 23.28
N THR A 386 7.96 23.60 23.50
CA THR A 386 6.99 23.57 22.39
C THR A 386 6.87 24.93 21.72
N SER A 387 6.87 26.02 22.50
CA SER A 387 6.87 27.39 22.01
C SER A 387 8.16 27.74 21.27
N GLU A 388 9.32 27.36 21.81
CA GLU A 388 10.62 27.49 21.15
C GLU A 388 10.64 26.74 19.81
N LEU A 389 10.18 25.48 19.80
CA LEU A 389 10.08 24.69 18.57
C LEU A 389 9.14 25.32 17.54
N GLN A 390 8.03 25.91 17.96
CA GLN A 390 7.11 26.64 17.07
C GLN A 390 7.75 27.92 16.51
N ASN A 391 8.51 28.65 17.33
CA ASN A 391 9.20 29.87 16.93
C ASN A 391 10.35 29.60 15.95
N LEU A 392 10.99 28.43 16.02
CA LEU A 392 12.03 28.01 15.07
C LEU A 392 11.53 27.81 13.64
N VAL A 393 10.22 27.61 13.44
CA VAL A 393 9.59 27.42 12.12
C VAL A 393 9.05 28.74 11.55
N ALA A 394 8.87 29.76 12.38
CA ALA A 394 8.29 31.04 12.01
C ALA A 394 9.31 32.10 11.54
N GLY A 395 10.58 31.71 11.34
CA GLY A 395 11.70 32.58 10.96
C GLY A 395 12.04 32.58 9.48
#